data_AF-A0A1F5G2D2-F1
#
_entry.id   AF-A0A1F5G2D2-F1
#
_cell.length_a   1.000
_cell.length_b   1.000
_cell.length_c   1.000
_cell.angle_alpha   90.00
_cell.angle_beta   90.00
_cell.angle_gamma   90.00
#
_symmetry.space_group_name_H-M   'P 1'
#
loop_
_entity.id
_entity.type
_entity.pdbx_description
1 polymer ?
#
loop_
_entity_poly.entity_id
_entity_poly.type
_entity_poly.pdbx_seq_one_letter_code
_entity_poly.pdbx_strand_id
1 'polypeptide(L)'
;MSPEKSQLSQGEKEYVRRLKNEIRDLIEVTQPGPDSTAWNKTIEILQLELVDWEKNYAPNTPILHEFFDIRQTIWTGGSLRLHNRNQEFLEKHGSQLITKLKPAIGLIIDIVGRPN
;
A
#
# COMPACT_ATOMS: atom_id res chain seq x y z
N MET A 1 -12.66 -15.85 -7.45
CA MET A 1 -13.30 -15.04 -6.40
C MET A 1 -12.59 -13.70 -6.37
N SER A 2 -13.28 -12.62 -6.69
CA SER A 2 -12.72 -11.27 -6.56
C SER A 2 -12.73 -10.90 -5.08
N PRO A 3 -11.70 -10.20 -4.57
CA PRO A 3 -11.73 -9.68 -3.20
C PRO A 3 -12.90 -8.70 -3.06
N GLU A 4 -13.77 -8.91 -2.09
CA GLU A 4 -14.89 -8.00 -1.79
C GLU A 4 -14.31 -6.67 -1.28
N LYS A 5 -14.47 -5.61 -2.07
CA LYS A 5 -14.19 -4.24 -1.63
C LYS A 5 -15.34 -3.76 -0.74
N SER A 6 -15.02 -3.00 0.30
CA SER A 6 -16.04 -2.38 1.15
C SER A 6 -16.91 -1.42 0.35
N GLN A 7 -18.22 -1.42 0.61
CA GLN A 7 -19.14 -0.45 0.02
C GLN A 7 -19.08 0.86 0.83
N LEU A 8 -18.08 1.70 0.53
CA LEU A 8 -17.90 2.99 1.18
C LEU A 8 -19.07 3.95 0.91
N SER A 9 -19.49 4.68 1.94
CA SER A 9 -20.37 5.84 1.83
C SER A 9 -19.70 6.99 1.05
N GLN A 10 -20.48 7.99 0.64
CA GLN A 10 -19.94 9.15 -0.04
C GLN A 10 -18.92 9.92 0.82
N GLY A 11 -19.20 10.07 2.13
CA GLY A 11 -18.30 10.73 3.06
C GLY A 11 -16.97 9.98 3.23
N GLU A 12 -17.02 8.65 3.30
CA GLU A 12 -15.80 7.82 3.39
C GLU A 12 -14.98 7.86 2.11
N LYS A 13 -15.62 7.88 0.93
CA LYS A 13 -14.90 8.05 -0.35
C LYS A 13 -14.16 9.38 -0.40
N GLU A 14 -14.79 10.46 0.05
CA GLU A 14 -14.16 11.78 0.11
C GLU A 14 -13.02 11.82 1.13
N TYR A 15 -13.18 11.15 2.27
CA TYR A 15 -12.15 11.03 3.28
C TYR A 15 -10.94 10.23 2.77
N VAL A 16 -11.16 9.07 2.15
CA VAL A 16 -10.11 8.27 1.49
C VAL A 16 -9.38 9.10 0.44
N ARG A 17 -10.10 9.90 -0.36
CA ARG A 17 -9.48 10.79 -1.35
C ARG A 17 -8.57 11.82 -0.70
N ARG A 18 -8.96 12.41 0.44
CA ARG A 18 -8.12 13.35 1.19
C ARG A 18 -6.87 12.66 1.74
N LEU A 19 -7.03 11.50 2.37
CA LEU A 19 -5.91 10.71 2.89
C LEU A 19 -4.90 10.36 1.78
N LYS A 20 -5.37 9.94 0.60
CA LYS A 20 -4.49 9.67 -0.56
C LYS A 20 -3.67 10.88 -0.97
N ASN A 21 -4.25 12.08 -0.93
CA ASN A 21 -3.52 13.31 -1.24
C ASN A 21 -2.50 13.65 -0.15
N GLU A 22 -2.90 13.59 1.13
CA GLU A 22 -1.99 13.83 2.26
C GLU A 22 -0.79 12.87 2.23
N ILE A 23 -1.01 11.60 1.91
CA ILE A 23 0.06 10.60 1.76
C ILE A 23 1.04 11.01 0.65
N ARG A 24 0.53 11.46 -0.50
CA ARG A 24 1.39 11.90 -1.62
C ARG A 24 2.22 13.12 -1.24
N ASP A 25 1.59 14.11 -0.61
CA ASP A 25 2.27 15.32 -0.13
C ASP A 25 3.40 14.97 0.85
N LEU A 26 3.12 14.05 1.81
CA LEU A 26 4.13 13.55 2.76
C LEU A 26 5.29 12.86 2.04
N ILE A 27 5.00 12.04 1.03
CA ILE A 27 6.00 11.28 0.29
C ILE A 27 6.86 12.18 -0.62
N GLU A 28 6.29 13.25 -1.18
CA GLU A 28 7.01 14.19 -2.04
C GLU A 28 8.06 15.01 -1.30
N VAL A 29 7.81 15.33 -0.02
CA VAL A 29 8.73 16.13 0.80
C VAL A 29 9.68 15.29 1.65
N THR A 30 9.49 13.97 1.70
CA THR A 30 10.38 13.07 2.45
C THR A 30 11.59 12.62 1.63
N GLN A 31 12.71 12.40 2.32
CA GLN A 31 13.88 11.74 1.75
C GLN A 31 13.58 10.25 1.47
N PRO A 32 14.41 9.56 0.65
CA PRO A 32 14.23 8.14 0.39
C PRO A 32 14.17 7.31 1.69
N GLY A 33 13.04 6.66 1.93
CA GLY A 33 12.80 5.86 3.13
C GLY A 33 11.32 5.82 3.49
N PRO A 34 10.91 4.94 4.44
CA PRO A 34 9.53 4.85 4.87
C PRO A 34 9.12 6.04 5.73
N ASP A 35 7.99 6.67 5.39
CA ASP A 35 7.36 7.69 6.24
C ASP A 35 6.27 7.05 7.11
N SER A 36 6.47 7.05 8.42
CA SER A 36 5.54 6.43 9.38
C SER A 36 4.16 7.08 9.37
N THR A 37 4.05 8.37 9.06
CA THR A 37 2.76 9.07 8.98
C THR A 37 2.00 8.65 7.72
N ALA A 38 2.68 8.57 6.59
CA ALA A 38 2.14 8.06 5.33
C ALA A 38 1.71 6.60 5.45
N TRP A 39 2.49 5.78 6.17
CA TRP A 39 2.13 4.40 6.47
C TRP A 39 0.86 4.29 7.32
N ASN A 40 0.76 5.05 8.42
CA ASN A 40 -0.42 5.00 9.28
C ASN A 40 -1.69 5.38 8.52
N LYS A 41 -1.63 6.43 7.69
CA LYS A 41 -2.74 6.82 6.82
C LYS A 41 -3.06 5.77 5.75
N THR A 42 -2.04 5.06 5.26
CA THR A 42 -2.23 3.93 4.34
C THR A 42 -3.00 2.81 5.04
N ILE A 43 -2.67 2.47 6.28
CA ILE A 43 -3.42 1.48 7.09
C ILE A 43 -4.88 1.91 7.26
N GLU A 44 -5.16 3.18 7.55
CA GLU A 44 -6.53 3.68 7.65
C GLU A 44 -7.33 3.43 6.36
N ILE A 45 -6.74 3.70 5.19
CA ILE A 45 -7.38 3.41 3.90
C ILE A 45 -7.60 1.90 3.73
N LEU A 46 -6.63 1.06 4.06
CA LEU A 46 -6.76 -0.39 3.95
C LEU A 46 -7.88 -0.94 4.84
N GLN A 47 -8.00 -0.44 6.07
CA GLN A 47 -9.07 -0.79 7.00
C GLN A 47 -10.45 -0.41 6.47
N LEU A 48 -10.56 0.75 5.81
CA LEU A 48 -11.81 1.21 5.21
C LEU A 48 -12.16 0.41 3.95
N GLU A 49 -11.21 0.18 3.05
CA GLU A 49 -11.47 -0.39 1.72
C GLU A 49 -11.50 -1.94 1.69
N LEU A 50 -10.89 -2.63 2.66
CA LEU A 50 -10.82 -4.08 2.68
C LEU A 50 -11.76 -4.69 3.72
N VAL A 51 -12.72 -5.46 3.22
CA VAL A 51 -13.56 -6.31 4.06
C VAL A 51 -12.69 -7.32 4.82
N ASP A 52 -13.02 -7.55 6.09
CA ASP A 52 -12.30 -8.46 6.98
C ASP A 52 -10.81 -8.12 7.17
N TRP A 53 -10.45 -6.82 7.16
CA TRP A 53 -9.09 -6.33 7.45
C TRP A 53 -8.41 -7.10 8.59
N GLU A 54 -9.06 -7.11 9.77
CA GLU A 54 -8.52 -7.70 11.00
C GLU A 54 -8.17 -9.18 10.86
N LYS A 55 -8.98 -9.93 10.10
CA LYS A 55 -8.81 -11.37 9.96
C LYS A 55 -7.81 -11.73 8.87
N ASN A 56 -7.86 -11.02 7.74
CA ASN A 56 -7.21 -11.45 6.51
C ASN A 56 -5.89 -10.71 6.24
N TYR A 57 -5.75 -9.47 6.74
CA TYR A 57 -4.67 -8.58 6.35
C TYR A 57 -3.86 -8.06 7.54
N ALA A 58 -4.49 -7.76 8.68
CA ALA A 58 -3.79 -7.27 9.88
C ALA A 58 -2.63 -8.18 10.35
N PRO A 59 -2.73 -9.53 10.32
CA PRO A 59 -1.60 -10.39 10.66
C PRO A 59 -0.40 -10.27 9.71
N ASN A 60 -0.62 -9.74 8.50
CA ASN A 60 0.37 -9.57 7.45
C ASN A 60 0.83 -8.12 7.31
N THR A 61 0.49 -7.24 8.27
CA THR A 61 0.90 -5.83 8.30
C THR A 61 2.41 -5.64 8.07
N PRO A 62 3.33 -6.44 8.64
CA PRO A 62 4.76 -6.30 8.34
C PRO A 62 5.13 -6.51 6.87
N ILE A 63 4.44 -7.43 6.19
CA ILE A 63 4.66 -7.72 4.76
C ILE A 63 4.11 -6.58 3.90
N LEU A 64 2.95 -6.04 4.29
CA LEU A 64 2.36 -4.88 3.62
C LEU A 64 3.20 -3.61 3.81
N HIS A 65 3.81 -3.42 4.98
CA HIS A 65 4.76 -2.33 5.23
C HIS A 65 6.01 -2.49 4.35
N GLU A 66 6.61 -3.69 4.30
CA GLU A 66 7.76 -3.94 3.42
C GLU A 66 7.45 -3.61 1.96
N PHE A 67 6.25 -3.96 1.47
CA PHE A 67 5.81 -3.59 0.14
C PHE A 67 5.60 -2.07 -0.03
N PHE A 68 4.98 -1.40 0.95
CA PHE A 68 4.83 0.05 0.99
C PHE A 68 6.20 0.76 0.89
N ASP A 69 7.20 0.30 1.64
CA ASP A 69 8.56 0.86 1.64
C ASP A 69 9.20 0.76 0.26
N ILE A 70 9.01 -0.38 -0.42
CA ILE A 70 9.46 -0.57 -1.80
C ILE A 70 8.78 0.48 -2.69
N ARG A 71 7.47 0.68 -2.58
CA ARG A 71 6.73 1.66 -3.40
C ARG A 71 7.13 3.11 -3.12
N GLN A 72 7.31 3.50 -1.86
CA GLN A 72 7.77 4.84 -1.49
C GLN A 72 9.21 5.10 -2.00
N THR A 73 10.08 4.08 -1.93
CA THR A 73 11.44 4.17 -2.50
C THR A 73 11.40 4.37 -4.02
N ILE A 74 10.47 3.72 -4.73
CA ILE A 74 10.25 3.95 -6.17
C ILE A 74 9.85 5.41 -6.41
N TRP A 75 8.90 5.92 -5.62
CA TRP A 75 8.37 7.27 -5.78
C TRP A 75 9.44 8.35 -5.65
N THR A 76 10.31 8.22 -4.64
CA THR A 76 11.35 9.21 -4.30
C THR A 76 12.61 9.12 -5.18
N GLY A 77 12.57 8.33 -6.26
CA GLY A 77 13.65 8.28 -7.25
C GLY A 77 14.74 7.26 -6.95
N GLY A 78 14.44 6.20 -6.19
CA GLY A 78 15.34 5.05 -6.04
C GLY A 78 15.73 4.46 -7.41
N SER A 79 17.02 4.20 -7.61
CA SER A 79 17.57 3.75 -8.91
C SER A 79 17.03 2.39 -9.39
N LEU A 80 17.31 2.07 -10.67
CA LEU A 80 17.06 0.83 -11.46
C LEU A 80 17.07 -0.56 -10.76
N ARG A 81 17.50 -0.68 -9.50
CA ARG A 81 17.41 -1.91 -8.67
C ARG A 81 15.97 -2.31 -8.26
N LEU A 82 14.95 -1.59 -8.74
CA LEU A 82 13.54 -1.78 -8.36
C LEU A 82 12.89 -3.03 -8.93
N HIS A 83 13.35 -3.50 -10.10
CA HIS A 83 12.83 -4.76 -10.65
C HIS A 83 13.28 -5.94 -9.77
N ASN A 84 14.54 -5.93 -9.34
CA ASN A 84 15.10 -6.92 -8.44
C ASN A 84 14.40 -6.91 -7.09
N ARG A 85 14.09 -5.74 -6.51
CA ARG A 85 13.38 -5.66 -5.22
C ARG A 85 11.96 -6.23 -5.24
N ASN A 86 11.20 -5.98 -6.31
CA ASN A 86 9.89 -6.60 -6.45
C ASN A 86 10.02 -8.13 -6.60
N GLN A 87 11.01 -8.60 -7.36
CA GLN A 87 11.25 -10.03 -7.52
C GLN A 87 11.72 -10.69 -6.21
N GLU A 88 12.69 -10.09 -5.51
CA GLU A 88 13.17 -10.49 -4.18
C GLU A 88 12.01 -10.56 -3.17
N PHE A 89 11.10 -9.59 -3.19
CA PHE A 89 9.90 -9.60 -2.35
C PHE A 89 8.98 -10.80 -2.66
N LEU A 90 8.74 -11.09 -3.95
CA LEU A 90 7.93 -12.23 -4.36
C LEU A 90 8.57 -13.57 -3.99
N GLU A 91 9.89 -13.69 -4.15
CA GLU A 91 10.67 -14.88 -3.79
C GLU A 91 10.69 -15.10 -2.27
N LYS A 92 10.86 -14.03 -1.49
CA LYS A 92 10.90 -14.06 -0.02
C LYS A 92 9.58 -14.51 0.62
N HIS A 93 8.44 -14.01 0.13
CA HIS A 93 7.14 -14.22 0.76
C HIS A 93 6.29 -15.31 0.08
N GLY A 94 6.69 -15.75 -1.11
CA GLY A 94 6.02 -16.83 -1.85
C GLY A 94 4.73 -16.40 -2.55
N SER A 95 4.48 -16.97 -3.74
CA SER A 95 3.39 -16.57 -4.63
C SER A 95 1.98 -16.74 -4.02
N GLN A 96 1.76 -17.74 -3.16
CA GLN A 96 0.47 -17.99 -2.52
C GLN A 96 0.07 -16.88 -1.54
N LEU A 97 1.01 -16.45 -0.69
CA LEU A 97 0.77 -15.38 0.28
C LEU A 97 0.55 -14.04 -0.43
N ILE A 98 1.36 -13.75 -1.45
CA ILE A 98 1.17 -12.56 -2.29
C ILE A 98 -0.17 -12.57 -3.02
N THR A 99 -0.62 -13.73 -3.50
CA THR A 99 -1.95 -13.86 -4.12
C THR A 99 -3.07 -13.54 -3.14
N LYS A 100 -2.95 -13.98 -1.88
CA LYS A 100 -3.89 -13.63 -0.81
C LYS A 100 -3.89 -12.13 -0.48
N LEU A 101 -2.71 -11.51 -0.47
CA LEU A 101 -2.54 -10.09 -0.14
C LEU A 101 -2.72 -9.14 -1.33
N LYS A 102 -2.94 -9.68 -2.54
CA LYS A 102 -3.16 -8.92 -3.78
C LYS A 102 -4.13 -7.73 -3.65
N PRO A 103 -5.24 -7.81 -2.89
CA PRO A 103 -6.16 -6.68 -2.75
C PRO A 103 -5.52 -5.50 -2.02
N ALA A 104 -4.84 -5.76 -0.89
CA ALA A 104 -4.12 -4.75 -0.12
C ALA A 104 -2.92 -4.19 -0.89
N ILE A 105 -2.16 -5.06 -1.56
CA ILE A 105 -1.06 -4.67 -2.45
C ILE A 105 -1.56 -3.74 -3.56
N GLY A 106 -2.71 -4.05 -4.17
CA GLY A 106 -3.32 -3.20 -5.19
C GLY A 106 -3.69 -1.81 -4.67
N LEU A 107 -4.22 -1.72 -3.46
CA LEU A 107 -4.51 -0.44 -2.81
C LEU A 107 -3.23 0.35 -2.49
N ILE A 108 -2.18 -0.31 -1.98
CA ILE A 108 -0.89 0.35 -1.76
C ILE A 108 -0.32 0.90 -3.07
N ILE A 109 -0.47 0.19 -4.20
CA ILE A 109 -0.08 0.70 -5.51
C ILE A 109 -0.92 1.92 -5.93
N ASP A 110 -2.22 1.94 -5.65
CA ASP A 110 -3.11 3.08 -5.98
C ASP A 110 -2.81 4.32 -5.12
N ILE A 111 -2.45 4.11 -3.86
CA ILE A 111 -2.08 5.17 -2.91
C ILE A 111 -0.70 5.74 -3.28
N VAL A 112 0.28 4.85 -3.48
CA VAL A 112 1.72 5.17 -3.54
C VAL A 112 2.33 4.89 -4.93
N GLY A 113 1.52 4.85 -5.98
CA GLY A 113 1.95 4.71 -7.36
C GLY A 113 1.89 6.05 -8.08
N ARG A 114 2.99 6.45 -8.72
CA ARG A 114 2.97 7.63 -9.58
C ARG A 114 1.88 7.44 -10.65
N PRO A 115 1.05 8.45 -10.95
CA PRO A 115 0.39 8.50 -12.24
C PRO A 115 1.49 8.50 -13.31
N ASN A 116 1.36 7.60 -14.29
CA ASN A 116 2.18 7.65 -15.50
C ASN A 116 1.91 8.95 -16.26
#